data_AF-A0A1H5PKE0-F1
#
_entry.id   AF-A0A1H5PKE0-F1
#
_cell.length_a   1.000
_cell.length_b   1.000
_cell.length_c   1.000
_cell.angle_alpha   90.00
_cell.angle_beta   90.00
_cell.angle_gamma   90.00
#
_symmetry.space_group_name_H-M   'P 1'
#
loop_
_entity.id
_entity.type
_entity.pdbx_description
1 polymer ?
#
loop_
_entity_poly.entity_id
_entity_poly.type
_entity_poly.pdbx_seq_one_letter_code
_entity_poly.pdbx_strand_id
1 'polypeptide(L)'
;MALQRGHRFPVEFGEAFPRGLVLVGEIEPDLEYQSQEERARGKEQRQLMDEVTGLRQWRATVTDPDEQKAKRASFEVIFTAEVQPAPLPDEVLPGMRPVELVGLTASPKVMGQGEFKFLGYEYRATGVKAPGSGEAPRPAGRSEGSAQEPVKAGEKKVG
;
A
#
# COMPACT_ATOMS: atom_id res chain seq x y z
N MET A 1 -11.63 27.45 -5.19
CA MET A 1 -11.07 26.38 -4.32
C MET A 1 -9.63 26.14 -4.73
N ALA A 2 -8.72 25.96 -3.77
CA ALA A 2 -7.28 25.78 -4.04
C ALA A 2 -6.94 24.35 -4.52
N LEU A 3 -7.70 23.35 -4.06
CA LEU A 3 -7.56 21.96 -4.49
C LEU A 3 -8.67 21.59 -5.45
N GLN A 4 -8.31 20.99 -6.59
CA GLN A 4 -9.27 20.50 -7.57
C GLN A 4 -9.75 19.09 -7.20
N ARG A 5 -10.96 18.75 -7.64
CA ARG A 5 -11.50 17.40 -7.50
C ARG A 5 -10.59 16.41 -8.24
N GLY A 6 -10.24 15.31 -7.58
CA GLY A 6 -9.31 14.32 -8.14
C GLY A 6 -7.83 14.65 -7.96
N HIS A 7 -7.51 15.66 -7.13
CA HIS A 7 -6.12 15.91 -6.73
C HIS A 7 -5.53 14.67 -6.04
N ARG A 8 -4.33 14.30 -6.48
CA ARG A 8 -3.58 13.13 -6.01
C ARG A 8 -2.48 13.62 -5.08
N PHE A 9 -2.59 13.28 -3.80
CA PHE A 9 -1.56 13.64 -2.84
C PHE A 9 -0.45 12.61 -2.91
N PRO A 10 0.81 12.99 -3.15
CA PRO A 10 1.93 12.06 -2.97
C PRO A 10 1.99 11.67 -1.49
N VAL A 11 2.12 10.36 -1.23
CA VAL A 11 2.21 9.82 0.13
C VAL A 11 3.40 8.88 0.18
N GLU A 12 4.19 8.99 1.25
CA GLU A 12 5.28 8.04 1.47
C GLU A 12 4.71 6.68 1.87
N PHE A 13 5.14 5.61 1.19
CA PHE A 13 4.63 4.26 1.44
C PHE A 13 4.81 3.82 2.90
N GLY A 14 5.97 4.11 3.50
CA GLY A 14 6.25 3.75 4.89
C GLY A 14 5.41 4.51 5.92
N GLU A 15 4.93 5.71 5.57
CA GLU A 15 4.03 6.48 6.42
C GLU A 15 2.59 5.95 6.33
N ALA A 16 2.12 5.62 5.13
CA ALA A 16 0.77 5.08 4.92
C ALA A 16 0.63 3.61 5.37
N PHE A 17 1.66 2.80 5.14
CA PHE A 17 1.63 1.35 5.33
C PHE A 17 2.91 0.89 6.04
N PRO A 18 3.04 1.15 7.36
CA PRO A 18 4.26 0.90 8.12
C PRO A 18 4.62 -0.60 8.20
N ARG A 19 3.63 -1.49 8.05
CA ARG A 19 3.81 -2.95 8.05
C ARG A 19 3.94 -3.54 6.64
N GLY A 20 3.94 -2.69 5.61
CA GLY A 20 3.90 -3.10 4.22
C GLY A 20 2.49 -3.52 3.77
N LEU A 21 2.36 -3.89 2.50
CA LEU A 21 1.13 -4.42 1.94
C LEU A 21 1.37 -5.83 1.41
N VAL A 22 0.31 -6.62 1.40
CA VAL A 22 0.32 -7.96 0.80
C VAL A 22 -0.54 -7.93 -0.43
N LEU A 23 0.06 -8.01 -1.61
CA LEU A 23 -0.65 -8.22 -2.87
C LEU A 23 -1.26 -9.62 -2.89
N VAL A 24 -2.56 -9.69 -3.16
CA VAL A 24 -3.33 -10.92 -3.25
C VAL A 24 -3.72 -11.15 -4.71
N GLY A 25 -3.27 -12.27 -5.27
CA GLY A 25 -3.44 -12.59 -6.69
C GLY A 25 -2.37 -11.95 -7.57
N GLU A 26 -2.77 -11.45 -8.73
CA GLU A 26 -1.88 -10.80 -9.70
C GLU A 26 -2.37 -9.39 -10.03
N ILE A 27 -1.53 -8.63 -10.72
CA ILE A 27 -1.92 -7.30 -11.22
C ILE A 27 -2.67 -7.50 -12.54
N GLU A 28 -3.96 -7.17 -12.58
CA GLU A 28 -4.80 -7.33 -13.76
C GLU A 28 -4.97 -5.99 -14.49
N PRO A 29 -5.23 -5.98 -15.82
CA PRO A 29 -5.62 -4.75 -16.51
C PRO A 29 -6.95 -4.24 -15.93
N ASP A 30 -7.04 -2.94 -15.65
CA ASP A 30 -8.29 -2.34 -15.20
C ASP A 30 -9.18 -2.14 -16.44
N LEU A 31 -10.23 -2.94 -16.55
CA LEU A 31 -11.08 -2.98 -17.73
C LEU A 31 -12.32 -2.11 -17.51
N GLU A 32 -12.70 -1.36 -18.55
CA GLU A 32 -13.95 -0.60 -18.54
C GLU A 32 -15.14 -1.56 -18.33
N TYR A 33 -16.07 -1.12 -17.48
CA TYR A 33 -17.29 -1.88 -17.23
C TYR A 33 -18.08 -2.01 -18.53
N GLN A 34 -18.26 -3.25 -18.97
CA GLN A 34 -19.02 -3.58 -20.16
C GLN A 34 -20.31 -4.29 -19.76
N SER A 35 -21.43 -3.79 -20.27
CA SER A 35 -22.73 -4.44 -20.10
C SER A 35 -22.76 -5.81 -20.79
N GLN A 36 -23.57 -6.75 -20.28
CA GLN A 36 -23.68 -8.08 -20.89
C GLN A 36 -24.13 -8.02 -22.36
N GLU A 37 -24.98 -7.05 -22.71
CA GLU A 37 -25.43 -6.82 -24.08
C GLU A 37 -24.28 -6.40 -25.01
N GLU A 38 -23.35 -5.57 -24.53
CA GLU A 38 -22.18 -5.18 -25.31
C GLU A 38 -21.16 -6.30 -25.44
N ARG A 39 -21.02 -7.14 -24.40
CA ARG A 39 -20.18 -8.34 -24.45
C ARG A 39 -20.73 -9.35 -25.45
N ALA A 40 -22.06 -9.52 -25.49
CA ALA A 40 -22.75 -10.36 -26.45
C ALA A 40 -22.62 -9.85 -27.91
N ARG A 41 -22.36 -8.55 -28.10
CA ARG A 41 -22.05 -7.93 -29.41
C ARG A 41 -20.59 -8.06 -29.83
N GLY A 42 -19.77 -8.78 -29.05
CA GLY A 42 -18.36 -9.02 -29.38
C GLY A 42 -17.46 -7.79 -29.26
N LYS A 43 -17.88 -6.73 -28.57
CA LYS A 43 -16.98 -5.63 -28.24
C LYS A 43 -15.92 -6.13 -27.26
N GLU A 44 -14.65 -5.91 -27.58
CA GLU A 44 -13.56 -6.17 -26.64
C GLU A 44 -13.59 -5.16 -25.48
N GLN A 45 -13.41 -5.65 -24.25
CA GLN A 45 -13.25 -4.77 -23.09
C GLN A 45 -11.98 -3.96 -23.26
N ARG A 46 -12.12 -2.64 -23.28
CA ARG A 46 -10.97 -1.74 -23.35
C ARG A 46 -10.40 -1.57 -21.95
N GLN A 47 -9.08 -1.64 -21.87
CA GLN A 47 -8.36 -1.24 -20.68
C GLN A 47 -8.51 0.27 -20.48
N LEU A 48 -8.78 0.67 -19.24
CA LEU A 48 -8.88 2.06 -18.85
C LEU A 48 -7.51 2.73 -18.99
N MET A 49 -7.54 4.00 -19.37
CA MET A 49 -6.37 4.86 -19.41
C MET A 49 -6.55 5.96 -18.37
N ASP A 50 -5.47 6.27 -17.68
CA ASP A 50 -5.45 7.32 -16.69
C ASP A 50 -5.52 8.69 -17.36
N GLU A 51 -6.53 9.49 -17.04
CA GLU A 51 -6.71 10.81 -17.67
C GLU A 51 -5.57 11.79 -17.35
N VAL A 52 -4.84 11.60 -16.25
CA VAL A 52 -3.77 12.51 -15.83
C VAL A 52 -2.44 12.13 -16.49
N THR A 53 -2.09 10.84 -16.50
CA THR A 53 -0.81 10.38 -17.04
C THR A 53 -0.87 9.89 -18.49
N GLY A 54 -2.06 9.59 -19.00
CA GLY A 54 -2.27 8.96 -20.32
C GLY A 54 -1.85 7.49 -20.37
N LEU A 55 -1.48 6.89 -19.23
CA LEU A 55 -0.99 5.51 -19.15
C LEU A 55 -2.12 4.52 -18.95
N ARG A 56 -1.88 3.25 -19.28
CA ARG A 56 -2.81 2.16 -18.99
C ARG A 56 -2.98 1.98 -17.48
N GLN A 57 -4.23 1.75 -17.08
CA GLN A 57 -4.58 1.43 -15.71
C GLN A 57 -4.56 -0.07 -15.50
N TRP A 58 -3.92 -0.47 -14.42
CA TRP A 58 -3.92 -1.82 -13.90
C TRP A 58 -4.47 -1.78 -12.50
N ARG A 59 -4.99 -2.88 -12.01
CA ARG A 59 -5.52 -2.98 -10.65
C ARG A 59 -4.95 -4.21 -9.97
N ALA A 60 -4.73 -4.11 -8.67
CA ALA A 60 -4.43 -5.27 -7.86
C ALA A 60 -5.16 -5.17 -6.53
N THR A 61 -5.55 -6.32 -6.00
CA THR A 61 -6.05 -6.40 -4.63
C THR A 61 -4.87 -6.48 -3.68
N VAL A 62 -4.84 -5.62 -2.68
CA VAL A 62 -3.84 -5.65 -1.62
C VAL A 62 -4.55 -5.77 -0.28
N THR A 63 -3.86 -6.38 0.67
CA THR A 63 -4.26 -6.50 2.06
C THR A 63 -3.24 -5.78 2.93
N ASP A 64 -3.73 -4.84 3.72
CA ASP A 64 -2.98 -4.18 4.78
C ASP A 64 -3.09 -4.98 6.09
N PRO A 65 -1.97 -5.50 6.62
CA PRO A 65 -1.94 -6.19 7.91
C PRO A 65 -2.05 -5.25 9.12
N ASP A 66 -1.92 -3.93 8.97
CA ASP A 66 -2.04 -2.96 10.08
C ASP A 66 -3.51 -2.61 10.39
N GLU A 67 -4.38 -2.63 9.38
CA GLU A 67 -5.80 -2.31 9.52
C GLU A 67 -6.56 -3.35 10.37
N GLN A 68 -7.12 -2.87 11.49
CA GLN A 68 -7.86 -3.69 12.45
C GLN A 68 -9.22 -4.16 11.92
N LYS A 69 -9.79 -3.45 10.94
CA LYS A 69 -11.07 -3.82 10.33
C LYS A 69 -10.85 -4.66 9.09
N ALA A 70 -11.11 -5.96 9.17
CA ALA A 70 -10.98 -6.89 8.03
C ALA A 70 -11.69 -6.42 6.73
N LYS A 71 -12.83 -5.71 6.84
CA LYS A 71 -13.55 -5.15 5.68
C LYS A 71 -12.83 -4.00 4.97
N ARG A 72 -11.81 -3.41 5.60
CA ARG A 72 -11.00 -2.30 5.09
C ARG A 72 -9.56 -2.71 4.85
N ALA A 73 -9.11 -3.79 5.50
CA ALA A 73 -7.78 -4.35 5.33
C ALA A 73 -7.51 -4.71 3.87
N SER A 74 -8.50 -5.26 3.16
CA SER A 74 -8.38 -5.51 1.71
C SER A 74 -9.00 -4.39 0.89
N PHE A 75 -8.21 -3.84 -0.03
CA PHE A 75 -8.64 -2.80 -0.96
C PHE A 75 -7.94 -2.93 -2.32
N GLU A 76 -8.46 -2.24 -3.32
CA GLU A 76 -7.87 -2.21 -4.67
C GLU A 76 -6.92 -1.03 -4.81
N VAL A 77 -5.75 -1.29 -5.37
CA VAL A 77 -4.77 -0.27 -5.78
C VAL A 77 -4.74 -0.20 -7.29
N ILE A 78 -4.82 1.02 -7.84
CA ILE A 78 -4.73 1.26 -9.27
C ILE A 78 -3.29 1.62 -9.63
N PHE A 79 -2.68 0.89 -10.54
CA PHE A 79 -1.36 1.18 -11.09
C PHE A 79 -1.48 1.89 -12.42
N THR A 80 -0.71 2.95 -12.63
CA THR A 80 -0.62 3.65 -13.91
C THR A 80 0.74 3.37 -14.53
N ALA A 81 0.80 2.47 -15.51
CA ALA A 81 2.04 2.04 -16.15
C ALA A 81 1.79 1.62 -17.61
N GLU A 82 2.77 1.80 -18.50
CA GLU A 82 2.67 1.40 -19.91
C GLU A 82 2.48 -0.12 -20.08
N VAL A 83 3.10 -0.89 -19.18
CA VAL A 83 3.06 -2.35 -19.10
C VAL A 83 2.63 -2.79 -17.71
N GLN A 84 2.26 -4.07 -17.57
CA GLN A 84 1.94 -4.66 -16.28
C GLN A 84 3.12 -4.41 -15.32
N PRO A 85 2.88 -3.87 -14.11
CA PRO A 85 3.94 -3.62 -13.14
C PRO A 85 4.65 -4.92 -12.78
N ALA A 86 5.87 -5.06 -13.29
CA ALA A 86 6.74 -6.22 -13.11
C ALA A 86 8.18 -5.71 -12.89
N PRO A 87 9.05 -6.47 -12.21
CA PRO A 87 8.83 -7.80 -11.63
C PRO A 87 7.97 -7.76 -10.35
N LEU A 88 7.13 -8.78 -10.17
CA LEU A 88 6.44 -9.02 -8.90
C LEU A 88 7.40 -9.68 -7.90
N PRO A 89 7.33 -9.33 -6.60
CA PRO A 89 8.09 -10.01 -5.56
C PRO A 89 7.70 -11.48 -5.40
N ASP A 90 8.59 -12.27 -4.80
CA ASP A 90 8.34 -13.68 -4.48
C ASP A 90 7.10 -13.88 -3.59
N GLU A 91 6.40 -14.98 -3.84
CA GLU A 91 5.28 -15.42 -3.03
C GLU A 91 5.75 -15.95 -1.68
N VAL A 92 5.19 -15.42 -0.59
CA VAL A 92 5.40 -15.98 0.75
C VAL A 92 4.38 -17.07 1.08
N LEU A 93 3.21 -17.00 0.45
CA LEU A 93 2.15 -18.00 0.45
C LEU A 93 1.52 -18.03 -0.95
N PRO A 94 0.84 -19.12 -1.35
CA PRO A 94 0.19 -19.20 -2.65
C PRO A 94 -0.76 -18.01 -2.89
N GLY A 95 -0.45 -17.19 -3.88
CA GLY A 95 -1.21 -15.99 -4.24
C GLY A 95 -1.04 -14.81 -3.30
N MET A 96 -0.10 -14.83 -2.34
CA MET A 96 0.18 -13.70 -1.44
C MET A 96 1.64 -13.27 -1.55
N ARG A 97 1.83 -12.03 -1.99
CA ARG A 97 3.14 -11.43 -2.24
C ARG A 97 3.27 -10.16 -1.41
N PRO A 98 4.23 -10.06 -0.48
CA PRO A 98 4.45 -8.80 0.20
C PRO A 98 5.06 -7.82 -0.80
N VAL A 99 4.51 -6.62 -0.87
CA VAL A 99 4.89 -5.58 -1.84
C VAL A 99 5.02 -4.23 -1.15
N GLU A 100 5.92 -3.42 -1.68
CA GLU A 100 5.93 -1.98 -1.43
C GLU A 100 5.52 -1.24 -2.71
N LEU A 101 4.66 -0.25 -2.58
CA LEU A 101 4.20 0.55 -3.71
C LEU A 101 5.18 1.69 -4.01
N VAL A 102 5.47 1.90 -5.28
CA VAL A 102 6.33 3.00 -5.76
C VAL A 102 5.46 4.10 -6.38
N GLY A 103 5.78 5.36 -6.12
CA GLY A 103 5.01 6.50 -6.63
C GLY A 103 3.60 6.55 -6.06
N LEU A 104 3.44 6.18 -4.78
CA LEU A 104 2.14 6.12 -4.12
C LEU A 104 1.51 7.51 -4.06
N THR A 105 0.25 7.57 -4.48
CA THR A 105 -0.60 8.73 -4.34
C THR A 105 -1.94 8.33 -3.74
N ALA A 106 -2.49 9.19 -2.88
CA ALA A 106 -3.79 9.01 -2.27
C ALA A 106 -4.75 10.09 -2.78
N SER A 107 -5.94 9.67 -3.22
CA SER A 107 -7.02 10.57 -3.62
C SER A 107 -8.19 10.41 -2.66
N PRO A 108 -8.68 11.49 -2.01
CA PRO A 108 -9.83 11.39 -1.11
C PRO A 108 -11.08 10.98 -1.87
N LYS A 109 -11.76 9.94 -1.39
CA LYS A 109 -12.98 9.39 -2.00
C LYS A 109 -14.00 9.09 -0.91
N VAL A 110 -15.26 9.47 -1.14
CA VAL A 110 -16.34 9.07 -0.24
C VAL A 110 -16.64 7.59 -0.50
N MET A 111 -16.43 6.77 0.52
CA MET A 111 -16.69 5.34 0.52
C MET A 111 -17.89 5.00 1.41
N GLY A 112 -18.40 3.78 1.31
CA GLY A 112 -19.58 3.33 2.06
C GLY A 112 -20.89 3.53 1.30
N GLN A 113 -21.98 3.05 1.88
CA GLN A 113 -23.29 2.96 1.22
C GLN A 113 -24.38 3.54 2.13
N GLY A 114 -25.37 4.22 1.53
CA GLY A 114 -26.46 4.87 2.26
C GLY A 114 -25.96 5.91 3.25
N GLU A 115 -26.33 5.74 4.52
CA GLU A 115 -25.99 6.61 5.64
C GLU A 115 -24.58 6.34 6.22
N PHE A 116 -23.97 5.19 5.92
CA PHE A 116 -22.65 4.80 6.42
C PHE A 116 -21.50 5.26 5.52
N LYS A 117 -21.64 6.46 4.94
CA LYS A 117 -20.59 7.06 4.11
C LYS A 117 -19.47 7.59 5.00
N PHE A 118 -18.23 7.29 4.63
CA PHE A 118 -17.04 7.79 5.30
C PHE A 118 -16.02 8.27 4.28
N LEU A 119 -15.15 9.18 4.68
CA LEU A 119 -14.00 9.56 3.87
C LEU A 119 -12.99 8.41 3.88
N GLY A 120 -12.65 7.91 2.70
CA GLY A 120 -11.55 7.00 2.49
C GLY A 120 -10.60 7.54 1.43
N TYR A 121 -9.62 6.72 1.06
CA TYR A 121 -8.63 7.06 0.05
C TYR A 121 -8.60 5.99 -1.04
N GLU A 122 -8.56 6.46 -2.29
CA GLU A 122 -8.22 5.64 -3.45
C GLU A 122 -6.71 5.77 -3.66
N TYR A 123 -6.01 4.64 -3.61
CA TYR A 123 -4.56 4.60 -3.75
C TYR A 123 -4.18 4.30 -5.19
N ARG A 124 -3.25 5.09 -5.72
CA ARG A 124 -2.61 4.85 -7.01
C ARG A 124 -1.11 4.74 -6.88
N ALA A 125 -0.49 3.88 -7.68
CA ALA A 125 0.95 3.70 -7.71
C ALA A 125 1.46 3.61 -9.15
N THR A 126 2.76 3.78 -9.36
CA THR A 126 3.40 3.61 -10.68
C THR A 126 4.08 2.24 -10.81
N GLY A 127 4.35 1.57 -9.69
CA GLY A 127 4.99 0.25 -9.69
C GLY A 127 4.98 -0.42 -8.33
N VAL A 128 5.57 -1.61 -8.30
CA VAL A 128 5.76 -2.43 -7.09
C VAL A 128 7.23 -2.80 -6.93
N LYS A 129 7.69 -2.95 -5.69
CA LYS A 129 9.02 -3.47 -5.35
C LYS A 129 8.92 -4.48 -4.19
N ALA A 130 9.96 -5.31 -4.04
CA ALA A 130 10.04 -6.25 -2.92
C ALA A 130 10.30 -5.51 -1.60
N PRO A 131 9.63 -5.90 -0.51
CA PRO A 131 9.80 -5.30 0.81
C PRO A 131 11.24 -5.40 1.28
N GLY A 132 11.80 -4.27 1.71
CA GLY A 132 13.18 -4.20 2.23
C GLY A 132 14.25 -3.98 1.15
N SER A 133 13.85 -3.72 -0.10
CA SER A 133 14.78 -3.25 -1.14
C SER A 133 15.19 -1.78 -0.96
N GLY A 134 14.52 -1.06 -0.04
CA GLY A 134 14.99 0.20 0.53
C GLY A 134 15.36 -0.04 1.99
N GLU A 135 16.50 0.50 2.42
CA GLU A 135 17.04 0.40 3.78
C GLU A 135 15.92 0.47 4.82
N ALA A 136 15.70 -0.64 5.54
CA ALA A 136 14.73 -0.71 6.61
C ALA A 136 14.95 0.49 7.55
N PRO A 137 13.91 1.21 8.00
CA PRO A 137 14.09 2.22 9.03
C PRO A 137 14.73 1.51 10.22
N ARG A 138 16.00 1.84 10.47
CA ARG A 138 16.73 1.34 11.65
C ARG A 138 15.82 1.65 12.84
N PRO A 139 15.50 0.66 13.69
CA PRO A 139 14.73 0.95 14.89
C PRO A 139 15.44 2.07 15.61
N ALA A 140 14.74 3.18 15.83
CA ALA A 140 15.26 4.33 16.57
C ALA A 140 15.90 3.78 17.84
N GLY A 141 17.22 3.95 17.92
CA GLY A 141 18.04 3.33 18.95
C GLY A 141 17.41 3.56 20.30
N ARG A 142 17.10 2.47 21.01
CA ARG A 142 16.93 2.54 22.45
C ARG A 142 18.26 3.01 22.99
N SER A 143 18.34 4.29 23.31
CA SER A 143 19.48 4.91 23.96
C SER A 143 19.85 4.04 25.16
N GLU A 144 20.99 3.36 25.09
CA GLU A 144 21.65 2.80 26.25
C GLU A 144 22.01 3.97 27.16
N GLY A 145 21.10 4.24 28.10
CA GLY A 145 21.36 5.11 29.22
C GLY A 145 22.42 4.46 30.09
N SER A 146 23.66 4.90 29.91
CA SER A 146 24.76 4.72 30.85
C SER A 146 24.29 5.10 32.25
N ALA A 147 24.16 4.11 33.14
CA ALA A 147 24.05 4.34 34.58
C ALA A 147 25.37 3.91 35.22
N GLN A 148 26.14 4.93 35.58
CA GLN A 148 27.40 4.88 36.30
C GLN A 148 27.29 4.06 37.59
N GLU A 149 28.36 3.34 37.90
CA GLU A 149 28.68 2.83 39.24
C GLU A 149 28.55 3.92 40.30
N PRO A 150 28.22 3.52 41.55
CA PRO A 150 28.97 4.09 42.66
C PRO A 150 29.62 3.02 43.53
N VAL A 151 30.91 3.27 43.76
CA VAL A 151 31.84 2.70 44.73
C VAL A 151 31.40 2.83 46.19
N LYS A 152 32.02 1.98 47.04
CA LYS A 152 32.07 1.87 48.53
C LYS A 152 31.11 0.82 49.13
N ALA A 153 31.49 0.00 50.10
CA ALA A 153 32.68 -0.06 50.93
C ALA A 153 32.91 -1.52 51.37
N GLY A 154 34.18 -1.93 51.46
CA GLY A 154 34.53 -3.11 52.23
C GLY A 154 34.40 -2.82 53.71
N GLU A 155 33.77 -3.74 54.44
CA GLU A 155 33.92 -3.83 55.88
C GLU A 155 34.04 -5.29 56.32
N LYS A 156 35.05 -5.51 57.17
CA LYS A 156 35.37 -6.75 57.88
C LYS A 156 34.17 -7.18 58.75
N LYS A 157 33.99 -8.48 59.03
CA LYS A 157 34.55 -9.18 60.21
C LYS A 157 33.78 -10.49 60.51
N VAL A 158 34.57 -11.55 60.74
CA VAL A 158 34.47 -12.57 61.81
C VAL A 158 33.30 -13.56 61.85
N GLY A 159 33.70 -14.82 61.98
CA GLY A 159 32.93 -15.97 62.45
C GLY A 159 33.77 -17.21 62.32
#